data_AF-A0A9Q3GVG5-F1
#
_entry.id   AF-A0A9Q3GVG5-F1
#
_cell.length_a   1.000
_cell.length_b   1.000
_cell.length_c   1.000
_cell.angle_alpha   90.00
_cell.angle_beta   90.00
_cell.angle_gamma   90.00
#
_symmetry.space_group_name_H-M   'P 1'
#
loop_
_entity.id
_entity.type
_entity.pdbx_description
1 polymer ?
#
loop_
_entity_poly.entity_id
_entity_poly.type
_entity_poly.pdbx_seq_one_letter_code
_entity_poly.pdbx_strand_id
1 'polypeptide(L)'
;MNNFPKQYKKIIADLHAHSDYEVDDKGNFLIKTLPYRSKTANIFFRCLDEQMKAAGKAMKVTSKARCRKLPREPQMTNFPTAPTGLPLYFYGKKWLNSLPLPQQRLTVDANAVAFLPDPAKLLFPPNHKD
;
A
#
# COMPACT_ATOMS: atom_id res chain seq x y z
N MET A 1 -9.79 -10.58 -13.27
CA MET A 1 -9.38 -9.64 -12.20
C MET A 1 -10.29 -9.87 -11.00
N ASN A 2 -9.73 -10.19 -9.84
CA ASN A 2 -10.49 -10.53 -8.64
C ASN A 2 -11.51 -9.45 -8.27
N ASN A 3 -12.66 -9.86 -7.72
CA ASN A 3 -13.80 -9.01 -7.40
C ASN A 3 -13.54 -8.16 -6.13
N PHE A 4 -12.43 -7.43 -6.09
CA PHE A 4 -12.07 -6.58 -4.96
C PHE A 4 -13.10 -5.46 -4.77
N PRO A 5 -13.46 -5.10 -3.52
CA PRO A 5 -14.24 -3.92 -3.20
C PRO A 5 -13.75 -2.66 -3.91
N LYS A 6 -14.70 -1.79 -4.32
CA LYS A 6 -14.42 -0.54 -5.06
C LYS A 6 -13.37 0.34 -4.37
N GLN A 7 -13.40 0.38 -3.03
CA GLN A 7 -12.45 1.14 -2.21
C GLN A 7 -10.98 0.70 -2.41
N TYR A 8 -10.73 -0.61 -2.56
CA TYR A 8 -9.37 -1.11 -2.81
C TYR A 8 -8.93 -0.84 -4.23
N LYS A 9 -9.85 -0.94 -5.20
CA LYS A 9 -9.55 -0.57 -6.59
C LYS A 9 -9.12 0.90 -6.68
N LYS A 10 -9.75 1.80 -5.91
CA LYS A 10 -9.35 3.21 -5.83
C LYS A 10 -7.91 3.38 -5.31
N ILE A 11 -7.57 2.70 -4.21
CA ILE A 11 -6.21 2.75 -3.64
C ILE A 11 -5.17 2.13 -4.59
N ILE A 12 -5.49 1.00 -5.22
CA ILE A 12 -4.58 0.30 -6.15
C ILE A 12 -4.43 1.08 -7.47
N ALA A 13 -5.45 1.81 -7.91
CA ALA A 13 -5.40 2.59 -9.14
C ALA A 13 -4.52 3.86 -9.02
N ASP A 14 -4.36 4.39 -7.81
CA ASP A 14 -3.49 5.53 -7.57
C ASP A 14 -2.02 5.11 -7.59
N LEU A 15 -1.28 5.56 -8.61
CA LEU A 15 0.13 5.26 -8.78
C LEU A 15 0.96 5.76 -7.59
N HIS A 16 0.61 6.91 -7.03
CA HIS A 16 1.30 7.53 -5.89
C HIS A 16 0.93 6.85 -4.55
N ALA A 17 -0.09 6.00 -4.54
CA ALA A 17 -0.40 5.18 -3.39
C ALA A 17 0.50 3.96 -3.27
N HIS A 18 1.22 3.56 -4.32
CA HIS A 18 2.17 2.43 -4.31
C HIS A 18 3.48 2.81 -3.62
N SER A 19 4.21 1.78 -3.17
CA SER A 19 5.52 1.99 -2.54
C SER A 19 6.50 2.58 -3.55
N ASP A 20 7.22 3.62 -3.12
CA ASP A 20 8.30 4.17 -3.93
C ASP A 20 9.47 3.18 -4.00
N TYR A 21 10.01 3.02 -5.21
CA TYR A 21 11.07 2.05 -5.50
C TYR A 21 12.38 2.78 -5.64
N GLU A 22 13.13 2.82 -4.56
CA GLU A 22 14.47 3.37 -4.57
C GLU A 22 15.50 2.25 -4.75
N VAL A 23 16.56 2.56 -5.48
CA VAL A 23 17.64 1.62 -5.79
C VAL A 23 18.73 1.77 -4.74
N ASP A 24 19.18 0.65 -4.17
CA ASP A 24 20.36 0.64 -3.30
C ASP A 24 21.67 0.75 -4.10
N ASP A 25 22.79 0.96 -3.41
CA ASP A 25 24.12 1.07 -4.05
C ASP A 25 24.52 -0.19 -4.84
N LYS A 26 23.79 -1.30 -4.67
CA LYS A 26 24.01 -2.59 -5.33
C LYS A 26 23.00 -2.86 -6.45
N GLY A 27 22.17 -1.88 -6.82
CA GLY A 27 21.18 -2.01 -7.89
C GLY A 27 19.89 -2.76 -7.52
N ASN A 28 19.68 -3.11 -6.25
CA ASN A 28 18.44 -3.74 -5.79
C ASN A 28 17.36 -2.69 -5.51
N PHE A 29 16.12 -3.01 -5.86
CA PHE A 29 14.97 -2.19 -5.51
C PHE A 29 14.56 -2.45 -4.05
N LEU A 30 14.56 -1.40 -3.23
CA LEU A 30 14.16 -1.47 -1.83
C LEU A 30 12.74 -0.95 -1.63
N ILE A 31 11.98 -1.62 -0.79
CA ILE A 31 10.70 -1.12 -0.28
C ILE A 31 11.01 -0.21 0.90
N LYS A 32 11.02 1.10 0.65
CA LYS A 32 11.27 2.08 1.69
C LYS A 32 10.02 2.39 2.51
N THR A 33 10.25 2.88 3.72
CA THR A 33 9.22 3.26 4.68
C THR A 33 8.65 4.61 4.30
N LEU A 34 7.33 4.66 4.12
CA LEU A 34 6.61 5.89 3.81
C LEU A 34 6.07 6.49 5.12
N PRO A 35 6.44 7.73 5.49
CA PRO A 35 6.08 8.34 6.76
C PRO A 35 4.57 8.58 6.90
N TYR A 36 3.90 8.80 5.78
CA TYR A 36 2.48 9.13 5.74
C TYR A 36 1.55 7.93 5.78
N ARG A 37 2.06 6.72 5.48
CA ARG A 37 1.22 5.52 5.31
C ARG A 37 0.97 4.84 6.65
N SER A 38 -0.27 4.41 6.89
CA SER A 38 -0.64 3.69 8.10
C SER A 38 -0.04 2.28 8.14
N LYS A 39 0.08 1.71 9.35
CA LYS A 39 0.49 0.30 9.52
C LYS A 39 -0.44 -0.66 8.76
N THR A 40 -1.74 -0.38 8.78
CA THR A 40 -2.77 -1.16 8.09
C THR A 40 -2.58 -1.13 6.58
N ALA A 41 -2.33 0.05 6.00
CA ALA A 41 -2.04 0.18 4.57
C ALA A 41 -0.74 -0.55 4.18
N ASN A 42 0.31 -0.47 5.01
CA ASN A 42 1.54 -1.25 4.78
C ASN A 42 1.28 -2.77 4.76
N ILE A 43 0.47 -3.29 5.69
CA ILE A 43 0.09 -4.70 5.70
C ILE A 43 -0.69 -5.05 4.43
N PHE A 44 -1.67 -4.23 4.04
CA PHE A 44 -2.46 -4.44 2.83
C PHE A 44 -1.59 -4.56 1.57
N PHE A 45 -0.67 -3.62 1.32
CA PHE A 45 0.21 -3.68 0.15
C PHE A 45 1.16 -4.89 0.18
N ARG A 46 1.64 -5.28 1.36
CA ARG A 46 2.46 -6.49 1.50
C ARG A 46 1.68 -7.75 1.13
N CYS A 47 0.47 -7.89 1.66
CA CYS A 47 -0.38 -9.03 1.33
C CYS A 47 -0.78 -9.03 -0.16
N LEU A 48 -1.00 -7.85 -0.76
CA LEU A 48 -1.27 -7.70 -2.19
C LEU A 48 -0.07 -8.18 -3.02
N ASP A 49 1.14 -7.78 -2.65
CA ASP A 49 2.37 -8.21 -3.31
C ASP A 49 2.59 -9.73 -3.24
N GLU A 50 2.31 -10.33 -2.08
CA GLU A 50 2.37 -11.79 -1.91
C GLU A 50 1.34 -12.51 -2.78
N GLN A 51 0.10 -12.01 -2.83
CA GLN A 51 -0.95 -12.59 -3.67
C GLN A 51 -0.63 -12.44 -5.17
N MET A 52 -0.09 -11.30 -5.59
CA MET A 52 0.37 -11.10 -6.97
C MET A 52 1.52 -12.06 -7.33
N LYS A 53 2.48 -12.28 -6.42
CA LYS A 53 3.55 -13.28 -6.62
C LYS A 53 3.00 -14.70 -6.74
N ALA A 54 2.06 -15.08 -5.87
CA ALA A 54 1.43 -16.39 -5.90
C ALA A 54 0.63 -16.61 -7.20
N ALA A 55 -0.15 -15.61 -7.63
CA ALA A 55 -0.91 -15.66 -8.87
C ALA A 55 0.01 -15.77 -10.10
N GLY A 56 1.12 -15.01 -10.13
CA GLY A 56 2.11 -15.10 -11.21
C GLY A 56 2.74 -16.50 -11.33
N LYS A 57 3.10 -17.11 -10.19
CA LYS A 57 3.60 -18.50 -10.15
C LYS A 57 2.55 -19.49 -10.67
N ALA A 58 1.30 -19.37 -10.23
CA ALA A 58 0.21 -20.25 -10.65
C ALA A 58 -0.06 -20.16 -12.17
N MET A 59 -0.01 -18.96 -12.74
CA MET A 59 -0.20 -18.75 -14.18
C MET A 59 1.05 -19.09 -15.02
N LYS A 60 2.15 -19.56 -14.42
CA LYS A 60 3.46 -19.78 -15.07
C LYS A 60 3.95 -18.57 -15.87
N VAL A 61 3.50 -17.37 -15.50
CA VAL A 61 3.93 -16.13 -16.14
C VAL A 61 5.32 -15.82 -15.59
N THR A 62 6.32 -15.84 -16.46
CA THR A 62 7.64 -15.28 -16.15
C THR A 62 7.50 -13.77 -15.98
N SER A 63 7.30 -13.36 -14.73
CA SER A 63 7.16 -11.96 -14.38
C SER A 63 8.51 -11.27 -14.61
N LYS A 64 8.53 -10.24 -15.48
CA LYS A 64 9.61 -9.24 -15.53
C LYS A 64 9.54 -8.25 -14.35
N ALA A 65 8.70 -8.52 -13.34
CA ALA A 65 8.58 -7.64 -12.19
C ALA A 65 9.91 -7.57 -11.45
N ARG A 66 10.32 -6.35 -11.09
CA ARG A 66 11.55 -6.09 -10.36
C ARG A 66 11.52 -6.85 -9.03
N CYS A 67 12.64 -7.52 -8.71
CA CYS A 67 12.79 -8.15 -7.40
C CYS A 67 12.96 -7.05 -6.35
N ARG A 68 11.94 -6.90 -5.50
CA ARG A 68 11.89 -5.90 -4.44
C ARG A 68 12.29 -6.53 -3.12
N LYS A 69 13.24 -5.92 -2.41
CA LYS A 69 13.71 -6.38 -1.11
C LYS A 69 13.19 -5.46 -0.02
N LEU A 70 12.71 -6.06 1.06
CA LEU A 70 12.49 -5.33 2.30
C LEU A 70 13.86 -5.18 2.98
N PRO A 71 14.33 -3.96 3.25
CA PRO A 71 15.60 -3.77 3.94
C PRO A 71 15.52 -4.34 5.36
N ARG A 72 16.65 -4.83 5.88
CA ARG A 72 16.73 -5.39 7.25
C ARG A 72 16.39 -4.33 8.30
N GLU A 73 16.84 -3.10 8.07
CA GLU A 73 16.49 -1.94 8.86
C GLU A 73 15.54 -1.05 8.04
N PRO A 74 14.45 -0.55 8.64
CA PRO A 74 13.54 0.36 7.95
C PRO A 74 14.28 1.61 7.46
N GLN A 75 14.32 1.79 6.14
CA GLN A 75 14.89 2.99 5.53
C GLN A 75 13.79 3.95 5.10
N MET A 76 13.91 5.23 5.46
CA MET A 76 12.97 6.27 5.04
C MET A 76 13.12 6.57 3.55
N THR A 77 11.98 6.83 2.88
CA THR A 77 11.99 7.31 1.50
C THR A 77 12.59 8.71 1.38
N ASN A 78 13.26 8.96 0.27
CA ASN A 78 13.69 10.29 -0.17
C ASN A 78 12.55 11.11 -0.78
N PHE A 79 11.40 10.49 -1.07
CA PHE A 79 10.23 11.12 -1.67
C PHE A 79 9.03 11.06 -0.71
N PRO A 80 8.98 11.93 0.32
CA PRO A 80 7.98 11.86 1.38
C PRO A 80 6.60 12.40 0.97
N THR A 81 6.39 12.79 -0.29
CA THR A 81 5.14 13.37 -0.77
C THR A 81 4.01 12.35 -0.70
N ALA A 82 2.97 12.68 0.06
CA ALA A 82 1.81 11.81 0.20
C ALA A 82 0.82 12.02 -0.97
N PRO A 83 0.18 10.94 -1.47
CA PRO A 83 -0.97 11.07 -2.36
C PRO A 83 -2.13 11.79 -1.66
N THR A 84 -3.04 12.37 -2.43
CA THR A 84 -4.25 13.05 -1.95
C THR A 84 -5.50 12.35 -2.43
N GLY A 85 -6.63 12.53 -1.73
CA GLY A 85 -7.90 11.91 -2.11
C GLY A 85 -7.98 10.41 -1.81
N LEU A 86 -7.06 9.88 -1.00
CA LEU A 86 -7.14 8.52 -0.50
C LEU A 86 -7.99 8.45 0.78
N PRO A 87 -8.51 7.26 1.11
CA PRO A 87 -9.33 7.06 2.30
C PRO A 87 -8.55 7.32 3.59
N LEU A 88 -9.23 7.80 4.64
CA LEU A 88 -8.62 8.18 5.93
C LEU A 88 -7.66 7.12 6.50
N TYR A 89 -8.06 5.84 6.45
CA TYR A 89 -7.27 4.74 6.99
C TYR A 89 -5.98 4.43 6.23
N PHE A 90 -5.79 4.99 5.02
CA PHE A 90 -4.51 4.92 4.32
C PHE A 90 -3.43 5.69 5.07
N TYR A 91 -3.78 6.82 5.67
CA TYR A 91 -2.83 7.71 6.33
C TYR A 91 -2.57 7.29 7.77
N GLY A 92 -1.31 7.42 8.20
CA GLY A 92 -0.93 7.23 9.59
C GLY A 92 -1.51 8.35 10.46
N LYS A 93 -2.23 8.01 11.52
CA LYS A 93 -2.87 8.99 12.43
C LYS A 93 -1.90 10.06 12.94
N LYS A 94 -0.68 9.66 13.34
CA LYS A 94 0.36 10.58 13.82
C LYS A 94 0.79 11.58 12.74
N TRP A 95 1.00 11.09 11.51
CA TRP A 95 1.39 11.94 10.39
C TRP A 95 0.27 12.89 9.99
N LEU A 96 -0.96 12.39 9.82
CA LEU A 96 -2.10 13.22 9.44
C LEU A 96 -2.37 14.33 10.46
N ASN A 97 -2.30 14.00 11.76
CA ASN A 97 -2.49 14.99 12.83
C ASN A 97 -1.38 16.03 12.93
N SER A 98 -0.21 15.79 12.32
CA SER A 98 0.86 16.78 12.27
C SER A 98 0.65 17.85 11.20
N LEU A 99 -0.29 17.64 10.27
CA LEU A 99 -0.62 18.61 9.22
C LEU A 99 -1.58 19.69 9.75
N PRO A 100 -1.50 20.94 9.24
CA PRO A 100 -2.54 21.94 9.42
C PRO A 100 -3.93 21.44 9.00
N LEU A 101 -4.99 21.84 9.72
CA LEU A 101 -6.37 21.42 9.44
C LEU A 101 -6.82 21.61 7.98
N PRO A 102 -6.50 22.74 7.30
CA PRO A 102 -6.85 22.89 5.88
C PRO A 102 -6.19 21.82 5.00
N GLN A 103 -4.94 21.46 5.29
CA GLN A 103 -4.22 20.44 4.55
C GLN A 103 -4.80 19.05 4.80
N GLN A 104 -5.15 18.72 6.05
CA GLN A 104 -5.80 17.44 6.37
C GLN A 104 -7.07 17.21 5.54
N ARG A 105 -7.90 18.26 5.37
CA ARG A 105 -9.15 18.21 4.59
C ARG A 105 -8.92 18.03 3.09
N LEU A 106 -7.83 18.58 2.56
CA LEU A 106 -7.46 18.44 1.15
C LEU A 106 -6.79 17.09 0.87
N THR A 107 -6.07 16.55 1.85
CA THR A 107 -5.35 15.28 1.71
C THR A 107 -6.30 14.08 1.76
N VAL A 108 -7.27 14.09 2.68
CA VAL A 108 -8.13 12.92 2.95
C VAL A 108 -9.46 13.00 2.21
N ASP A 109 -9.85 11.89 1.58
CA ASP A 109 -11.24 11.69 1.15
C ASP A 109 -12.10 11.29 2.36
N ALA A 110 -12.82 12.27 2.92
CA ALA A 110 -13.68 12.09 4.10
C ALA A 110 -14.89 11.17 3.84
N ASN A 111 -15.27 10.97 2.56
CA ASN A 111 -16.39 10.10 2.19
C ASN A 111 -15.95 8.65 1.97
N ALA A 112 -14.65 8.36 2.02
CA ALA A 112 -14.11 7.04 1.75
C ALA A 112 -13.62 6.34 3.02
N VAL A 113 -14.20 5.18 3.30
CA VAL A 113 -13.75 4.20 4.31
C VAL A 113 -13.04 3.07 3.57
N ALA A 114 -11.82 2.68 3.98
CA ALA A 114 -11.03 1.72 3.21
C ALA A 114 -10.74 0.39 3.90
N PHE A 115 -10.29 0.40 5.15
CA PHE A 115 -9.79 -0.83 5.77
C PHE A 115 -10.75 -1.29 6.87
N LEU A 116 -11.23 -2.53 6.75
CA LEU A 116 -11.89 -3.25 7.85
C LEU A 116 -10.86 -3.56 8.94
N PRO A 117 -11.29 -3.94 10.17
CA PRO A 117 -10.40 -4.15 11.31
C PRO A 117 -9.27 -5.15 11.06
N ASP A 118 -9.46 -6.11 10.15
CA ASP A 118 -8.44 -7.10 9.80
C ASP A 118 -8.01 -6.98 8.32
N PRO A 119 -6.86 -6.34 8.03
CA PRO A 119 -6.35 -6.19 6.69
C PRO A 119 -5.83 -7.48 6.05
N ALA A 120 -5.49 -8.50 6.85
CA ALA A 120 -5.03 -9.79 6.33
C ALA A 120 -6.20 -10.60 5.78
N LYS A 121 -7.38 -10.49 6.39
CA LYS A 121 -8.62 -11.12 5.89
C LYS A 121 -9.19 -10.49 4.61
N LEU A 122 -8.70 -9.31 4.19
CA LEU A 122 -9.26 -8.52 3.08
C LEU A 122 -8.97 -9.07 1.67
N LEU A 123 -7.93 -9.90 1.52
CA LEU A 123 -7.50 -10.39 0.20
C LEU A 123 -7.97 -11.81 -0.09
N PHE A 124 -8.66 -12.45 0.86
CA PHE A 124 -9.29 -13.74 0.64
C PHE A 124 -10.59 -13.56 -0.16
N PRO A 125 -10.91 -14.49 -1.07
CA PRO A 125 -12.25 -14.54 -1.64
C PRO A 125 -13.28 -14.71 -0.52
N PRO A 126 -14.54 -14.27 -0.70
CA PRO A 126 -15.58 -14.29 0.33
C PRO A 126 -15.92 -15.69 0.90
N ASN A 127 -15.32 -16.76 0.39
CA ASN A 127 -15.56 -18.15 0.77
C ASN A 127 -14.37 -18.83 1.48
N HIS A 128 -13.42 -18.09 2.06
CA HIS A 128 -12.40 -18.74 2.90
C HIS A 128 -13.03 -19.12 4.25
N LYS A 129 -13.24 -20.42 4.49
CA LYS A 129 -13.67 -20.94 5.80
C LYS A 129 -12.52 -20.79 6.79
N ASP A 130 -12.84 -20.26 7.97
CA ASP A 130 -11.92 -20.10 9.12
C ASP A 130 -11.27 -21.42 9.57
#